data_AF-A0A1H8V2Y9-F1
#
_entry.id   AF-A0A1H8V2Y9-F1
#
_cell.length_a   1.000
_cell.length_b   1.000
_cell.length_c   1.000
_cell.angle_alpha   90.00
_cell.angle_beta   90.00
_cell.angle_gamma   90.00
#
_symmetry.space_group_name_H-M   'P 1'
#
loop_
_entity.id
_entity.type
_entity.pdbx_description
1 polymer ?
#
loop_
_entity_poly.entity_id
_entity_poly.type
_entity_poly.pdbx_seq_one_letter_code
_entity_poly.pdbx_strand_id
1 'polypeptide(L)'
;MADVSDLVRRRLWELRRSPEVASQRSRWVIPVQVVERLARGGASFISEGFAGPLARALDTTESRVRRVAGLPAIPDPRAGIETRPDLRVVGSDR
;
A
#
# COMPACT_ATOMS: atom_id res chain seq x y z
N MET A 1 -0.68 -6.83 14.11
CA MET A 1 -0.45 -5.44 13.68
C MET A 1 0.34 -5.53 12.38
N ALA A 2 -0.22 -5.15 11.22
CA ALA A 2 0.48 -5.35 9.95
C ALA A 2 1.65 -4.36 9.85
N ASP A 3 2.84 -4.84 9.49
CA ASP A 3 4.03 -4.02 9.29
C ASP A 3 4.19 -3.62 7.81
N VAL A 4 4.81 -2.47 7.57
CA VAL A 4 5.16 -1.97 6.23
C VAL A 4 6.06 -2.97 5.51
N SER A 5 6.99 -3.57 6.24
CA SER A 5 7.89 -4.61 5.72
C SER A 5 7.12 -5.81 5.18
N ASP A 6 6.08 -6.25 5.89
CA ASP A 6 5.21 -7.35 5.46
C ASP A 6 4.43 -6.99 4.21
N LEU A 7 3.90 -5.76 4.13
CA LEU A 7 3.22 -5.26 2.93
C LEU A 7 4.15 -5.26 1.72
N VAL A 8 5.38 -4.75 1.89
CA VAL A 8 6.39 -4.69 0.83
C VAL A 8 6.75 -6.09 0.37
N ARG A 9 7.13 -6.98 1.29
CA ARG A 9 7.52 -8.36 0.98
C ARG A 9 6.40 -9.10 0.26
N ARG A 10 5.18 -9.01 0.80
CA ARG A 10 3.99 -9.65 0.22
C ARG A 10 3.71 -9.12 -1.19
N ARG A 11 3.75 -7.81 -1.42
CA ARG A 11 3.46 -7.27 -2.75
C ARG A 11 4.54 -7.56 -3.78
N LEU A 12 5.81 -7.52 -3.40
CA LEU A 12 6.88 -7.94 -4.32
C LEU A 12 6.71 -9.40 -4.74
N TRP A 13 6.36 -10.28 -3.79
CA TRP A 13 6.09 -11.69 -4.08
C TRP A 13 4.85 -11.89 -4.97
N GLU A 14 3.71 -11.29 -4.61
CA GLU A 14 2.44 -11.40 -5.36
C GLU A 14 2.60 -10.92 -6.80
N LEU A 15 3.36 -9.83 -7.01
CA LEU A 15 3.54 -9.22 -8.31
C LEU A 15 4.74 -9.80 -9.09
N ARG A 16 5.47 -10.77 -8.52
CA ARG A 16 6.72 -11.31 -9.07
C ARG A 16 7.72 -10.19 -9.45
N ARG A 17 7.82 -9.14 -8.62
CA ARG A 17 8.65 -7.95 -8.90
C ARG A 17 9.94 -7.97 -8.11
N SER A 18 11.01 -7.52 -8.75
CA SER A 18 12.27 -7.25 -8.10
C SER A 18 12.28 -5.84 -7.46
N PRO A 19 13.16 -5.58 -6.49
CA PRO A 19 13.37 -4.25 -5.91
C PRO A 19 13.67 -3.16 -6.94
N GLU A 20 14.38 -3.48 -8.02
CA GLU A 20 14.73 -2.56 -9.12
C GLU A 20 13.47 -2.10 -9.86
N VAL A 21 12.58 -3.05 -10.20
CA VAL A 21 11.31 -2.74 -10.88
C VAL A 21 10.41 -1.89 -9.97
N ALA A 22 10.37 -2.20 -8.67
CA ALA A 22 9.62 -1.40 -7.70
C ALA A 22 10.18 0.03 -7.58
N SER A 23 11.50 0.18 -7.54
CA SER A 23 12.17 1.49 -7.55
C SER A 23 11.85 2.28 -8.82
N GLN A 24 11.91 1.64 -9.99
CA GLN A 24 11.52 2.26 -11.26
C GLN A 24 10.07 2.74 -11.24
N ARG A 25 9.12 1.95 -10.72
CA ARG A 25 7.70 2.33 -10.60
C ARG A 25 7.47 3.47 -9.62
N SER A 26 8.32 3.63 -8.62
CA SER A 26 8.32 4.82 -7.77
C SER A 26 8.83 6.07 -8.48
N ARG A 27 9.22 5.98 -9.77
CA ARG A 27 9.99 6.97 -10.53
C ARG A 27 11.36 7.26 -9.90
N TRP A 28 12.01 6.21 -9.39
CA TRP A 28 13.30 6.29 -8.70
C TRP A 28 13.31 7.14 -7.43
N VAL A 29 12.14 7.58 -6.94
CA VAL A 29 11.99 8.31 -5.68
C VAL A 29 12.40 7.44 -4.49
N ILE A 30 12.14 6.13 -4.57
CA ILE A 30 12.58 5.16 -3.58
C ILE A 30 13.79 4.41 -4.16
N PRO A 31 15.00 4.59 -3.60
CA PRO A 31 16.17 3.85 -4.05
C PRO A 31 16.01 2.34 -3.86
N VAL A 32 16.62 1.55 -4.74
CA VAL A 32 16.58 0.07 -4.70
C VAL A 32 16.97 -0.47 -3.32
N GLN A 33 18.01 0.08 -2.72
CA GLN A 33 18.53 -0.32 -1.41
C GLN A 33 17.50 -0.12 -0.29
N VAL A 34 16.64 0.90 -0.42
CA VAL A 34 15.55 1.15 0.53
C VAL A 34 14.44 0.12 0.36
N VAL A 35 14.08 -0.24 -0.88
CA VAL A 35 13.12 -1.32 -1.15
C VAL A 35 13.61 -2.65 -0.58
N GLU A 36 14.88 -2.98 -0.78
CA GLU A 36 15.50 -4.17 -0.21
C GLU A 36 15.48 -4.17 1.32
N ARG A 37 15.86 -3.04 1.93
CA ARG A 37 15.85 -2.91 3.40
C ARG A 37 14.45 -3.10 3.97
N LEU A 38 13.44 -2.50 3.34
CA LEU A 38 12.04 -2.69 3.72
C LEU A 38 11.59 -4.15 3.57
N ALA A 39 11.93 -4.81 2.46
CA ALA A 39 11.56 -6.22 2.25
C ALA A 39 12.19 -7.16 3.30
N ARG A 40 13.41 -6.84 3.76
CA ARG A 40 14.13 -7.57 4.81
C ARG A 40 13.63 -7.28 6.24
N GLY A 41 12.73 -6.31 6.43
CA GLY A 41 12.23 -5.95 7.78
C GLY A 41 13.08 -4.90 8.51
N GLY A 42 13.98 -4.20 7.80
CA GLY A 42 14.97 -3.32 8.42
C GLY A 42 14.55 -1.86 8.58
N ALA A 43 13.30 -1.49 8.28
CA ALA A 43 12.83 -0.11 8.40
C ALA A 43 11.45 -0.08 9.08
N SER A 44 11.42 0.48 10.28
CA SER A 44 10.27 0.55 11.17
C SER A 44 9.45 1.84 11.02
N PHE A 45 9.90 2.80 10.21
CA PHE A 45 9.21 4.07 10.02
C PHE A 45 9.36 4.59 8.59
N ILE A 46 8.26 5.07 8.02
CA ILE A 46 8.21 5.78 6.74
C ILE A 46 7.48 7.09 6.93
N SER A 47 8.00 8.16 6.33
CA SER A 47 7.37 9.48 6.40
C SER A 47 6.13 9.57 5.51
N GLU A 48 5.28 10.57 5.75
CA GLU A 48 4.07 10.79 4.96
C GLU A 48 4.33 10.96 3.46
N GLY A 49 5.36 11.73 3.10
CA GLY A 49 5.77 11.93 1.70
C GLY A 49 6.25 10.65 1.01
N PHE A 50 6.54 9.60 1.77
CA PHE A 50 6.97 8.30 1.27
C PHE A 50 5.80 7.38 0.89
N ALA A 51 4.60 7.63 1.43
CA ALA A 51 3.46 6.75 1.26
C ALA A 51 2.99 6.67 -0.21
N GLY A 52 2.88 7.81 -0.90
CA GLY A 52 2.49 7.87 -2.30
C GLY A 52 3.48 7.19 -3.26
N PRO A 53 4.79 7.48 -3.20
CA PRO A 53 5.81 6.77 -3.96
C PRO A 53 5.82 5.25 -3.70
N LEU A 54 5.65 4.83 -2.44
CA LEU A 54 5.63 3.42 -2.09
C LEU A 54 4.37 2.71 -2.61
N ALA A 55 3.23 3.39 -2.57
CA ALA A 55 1.99 2.88 -3.15
C ALA A 55 2.15 2.58 -4.65
N ARG A 56 2.83 3.46 -5.40
CA ARG A 56 3.15 3.25 -6.82
C ARG A 56 4.10 2.08 -7.04
N ALA A 57 5.13 1.96 -6.20
CA ALA A 57 6.09 0.86 -6.26
C ALA A 57 5.40 -0.51 -6.10
N LEU A 58 4.42 -0.59 -5.19
CA LEU A 58 3.74 -1.83 -4.78
C LEU A 58 2.37 -2.06 -5.45
N ASP A 59 1.99 -1.22 -6.42
CA ASP A 59 0.68 -1.29 -7.11
C ASP A 59 -0.48 -1.35 -6.12
N THR A 60 -0.48 -0.45 -5.14
CA THR A 60 -1.51 -0.37 -4.11
C THR A 60 -1.96 1.06 -3.88
N THR A 61 -2.90 1.27 -2.96
CA THR A 61 -3.40 2.60 -2.62
C THR A 61 -2.53 3.25 -1.54
N GLU A 62 -2.34 4.58 -1.63
CA GLU A 62 -1.64 5.33 -0.59
C GLU A 62 -2.32 5.18 0.77
N SER A 63 -3.66 5.14 0.82
CA SER A 63 -4.43 4.91 2.04
C SER A 63 -4.10 3.57 2.70
N ARG A 64 -3.81 2.52 1.93
CA ARG A 64 -3.40 1.22 2.48
C ARG A 64 -1.99 1.29 3.07
N VAL A 65 -1.06 1.96 2.39
CA VAL A 65 0.30 2.17 2.90
C VAL A 65 0.26 2.98 4.20
N ARG A 66 -0.48 4.10 4.22
CA ARG A 66 -0.65 4.95 5.41
C ARG A 66 -1.25 4.18 6.58
N ARG A 67 -2.29 3.37 6.34
CA ARG A 67 -2.91 2.53 7.38
C ARG A 67 -1.92 1.55 8.01
N VAL A 68 -1.10 0.89 7.20
CA VAL A 68 -0.09 -0.07 7.68
C VAL A 68 1.06 0.64 8.41
N ALA A 69 1.42 1.84 7.94
CA ALA A 69 2.47 2.66 8.53
C ALA A 69 2.04 3.48 9.77
N GLY A 70 0.77 3.41 10.18
CA GLY A 70 0.24 4.24 11.27
C GLY A 70 0.22 5.74 10.94
N LEU A 71 0.23 6.11 9.66
CA LEU A 71 0.20 7.50 9.21
C LEU A 71 -1.23 8.06 9.16
N PRO A 72 -1.40 9.39 9.26
CA PRO A 72 -2.70 10.04 9.11
C PRO A 72 -3.40 9.64 7.82
N ALA A 73 -4.69 9.33 7.91
CA ALA A 73 -5.50 8.98 6.76
C ALA A 73 -5.63 10.17 5.80
N ILE A 74 -5.68 9.89 4.50
CA ILE A 74 -6.02 10.91 3.51
C ILE A 74 -7.52 11.22 3.67
N PRO A 75 -7.91 12.49 3.84
CA PRO A 75 -9.32 12.87 3.87
C PRO A 75 -10.01 12.43 2.58
N ASP A 76 -11.07 11.64 2.71
CA ASP A 76 -11.90 11.28 1.56
C ASP A 76 -12.95 12.39 1.37
N PRO A 77 -12.89 13.18 0.28
CA PRO A 77 -13.87 14.22 0.01
C PRO A 77 -15.30 13.67 -0.19
N ARG A 78 -15.43 12.36 -0.41
CA ARG A 78 -16.71 11.65 -0.57
C ARG A 78 -17.19 10.98 0.72
N ALA A 79 -16.48 11.12 1.83
CA ALA A 79 -16.88 10.53 3.11
C ALA A 79 -18.27 10.98 3.59
N GLY A 80 -18.70 12.19 3.19
CA GLY A 80 -20.04 12.72 3.50
C GLY A 80 -21.15 12.29 2.53
N ILE A 81 -20.83 11.48 1.51
CA ILE A 81 -21.83 10.96 0.57
C ILE A 81 -22.41 9.68 1.15
N GLU A 82 -23.71 9.68 1.46
CA GLU A 82 -24.42 8.45 1.83
C GLU A 82 -24.37 7.47 0.65
N THR A 83 -23.62 6.38 0.82
CA THR A 83 -23.61 5.27 -0.14
C THR A 83 -24.71 4.29 0.22
N ARG A 84 -25.65 4.08 -0.71
CA ARG A 84 -26.61 2.97 -0.62
C ARG A 84 -25.94 1.70 -1.16
N PRO A 85 -26.26 0.51 -0.63
CA PRO A 85 -25.68 -0.72 -1.14
C PRO A 85 -26.12 -0.95 -2.60
N ASP A 86 -25.18 -0.81 -3.54
CA ASP A 86 -25.37 -1.14 -4.96
C ASP A 86 -25.41 -2.66 -5.20
N LEU A 87 -25.00 -3.46 -4.20
CA LEU A 87 -25.06 -4.91 -4.24
C LEU A 87 -26.26 -5.41 -3.44
N ARG A 88 -27.21 -6.03 -4.14
CA ARG A 88 -28.26 -6.83 -3.49
C ARG A 88 -27.76 -8.27 -3.33
N VAL A 89 -27.69 -8.73 -2.08
CA VAL A 89 -27.48 -10.16 -1.79
C VAL A 89 -28.77 -10.89 -2.12
N VAL A 90 -28.76 -11.70 -3.17
CA VAL A 90 -29.86 -12.63 -3.48
C VAL A 90 -29.51 -13.96 -2.82
N GLY A 91 -30.11 -14.24 -1.66
CA GLY A 91 -30.02 -15.54 -1.03
C GLY A 91 -30.95 -16.53 -1.75
N SER A 92 -30.42 -17.65 -2.22
CA SER A 92 -31.24 -18.83 -2.52
C SER A 92 -31.66 -19.46 -1.20
N ASP A 93 -32.90 -19.22 -0.81
CA ASP A 93 -33.60 -19.98 0.22
C ASP A 93 -33.67 -21.44 -0.23
N ARG A 94 -33.19 -22.36 0.61
CA ARG A 94 -33.30 -23.80 0.41
C ARG A 94 -33.62 -24.47 1.72
#